data_AF-A0A969KEM6-F1
#
_entry.id   AF-A0A969KEM6-F1
#
_cell.length_a   1.000
_cell.length_b   1.000
_cell.length_c   1.000
_cell.angle_alpha   90.00
_cell.angle_beta   90.00
_cell.angle_gamma   90.00
#
_symmetry.space_group_name_H-M   'P 1'
#
loop_
_entity.id
_entity.type
_entity.pdbx_description
1 polymer ?
#
loop_
_entity_poly.entity_id
_entity_poly.type
_entity_poly.pdbx_seq_one_letter_code
_entity_poly.pdbx_strand_id
1 'polypeptide(L)' 'MISIRDNGSGIPPEIQAKLFDPFFTTKPVGKGTGLGLSISYQIVVENHGGQLECISEPNQGTEFQIVLPISQVAIAA' A
#
# COMPACT_ATOMS: atom_id res chain seq x y z
N MET A 1 9.50 10.77 -5.17
CA MET A 1 8.44 9.78 -5.41
C MET A 1 9.10 8.46 -5.77
N ILE A 2 8.68 7.37 -5.14
CA ILE A 2 9.10 6.02 -5.45
C ILE A 2 7.88 5.29 -6.01
N SER A 3 8.03 4.57 -7.11
CA SER A 3 6.96 3.79 -7.73
C SER A 3 7.42 2.34 -7.89
N ILE A 4 6.56 1.41 -7.49
CA ILE A 4 6.77 -0.03 -7.62
C ILE A 4 5.65 -0.57 -8.50
N ARG A 5 6.01 -1.01 -9.71
CA ARG A 5 5.05 -1.48 -10.71
C ARG A 5 5.30 -2.94 -11.08
N ASP A 6 4.21 -3.69 -11.22
CA ASP A 6 4.20 -5.03 -11.80
C ASP A 6 3.35 -5.09 -13.08
N ASN A 7 3.43 -6.23 -13.76
CA ASN A 7 2.66 -6.59 -14.94
C ASN A 7 1.72 -7.79 -14.68
N GLY A 8 1.26 -7.94 -13.43
CA GLY A 8 0.37 -9.01 -13.01
C GLY A 8 -1.10 -8.78 -13.41
N SER A 9 -2.00 -9.52 -12.77
CA SER A 9 -3.45 -9.46 -13.06
C SER A 9 -4.14 -8.18 -12.58
N GLY A 10 -3.45 -7.31 -11.86
CA GLY A 10 -4.06 -6.17 -11.17
C GLY A 10 -4.98 -6.58 -10.01
N ILE A 11 -5.63 -5.58 -9.43
CA ILE A 11 -6.47 -5.68 -8.24
C ILE A 11 -7.88 -5.16 -8.56
N PRO A 12 -8.93 -5.97 -8.37
CA PRO A 12 -10.31 -5.54 -8.59
C PRO A 12 -10.73 -4.36 -7.69
N PRO A 13 -11.46 -3.36 -8.22
CA PRO A 13 -11.85 -2.16 -7.46
C PRO A 13 -12.54 -2.45 -6.12
N GLU A 14 -13.35 -3.50 -6.06
CA GLU A 14 -14.12 -3.89 -4.87
C GLU A 14 -13.28 -4.29 -3.66
N ILE A 15 -12.00 -4.66 -3.87
CA ILE A 15 -11.09 -5.02 -2.78
C ILE A 15 -9.99 -3.99 -2.54
N GLN A 16 -9.84 -2.98 -3.41
CA GLN A 16 -8.76 -1.98 -3.27
C GLN A 16 -8.85 -1.21 -1.95
N ALA A 17 -10.08 -0.90 -1.49
CA ALA A 17 -10.31 -0.20 -0.23
C ALA A 17 -9.84 -0.99 1.02
N LYS A 18 -9.69 -2.32 0.91
CA LYS A 18 -9.29 -3.19 2.02
C LYS A 18 -7.81 -3.52 2.03
N LEU A 19 -7.04 -3.07 1.02
CA LEU A 19 -5.65 -3.49 0.84
C LEU A 19 -4.76 -3.18 2.04
N PHE A 20 -5.05 -2.09 2.75
CA PHE A 20 -4.27 -1.64 3.90
C PHE A 20 -4.87 -2.10 5.24
N ASP A 21 -5.99 -2.83 5.22
CA ASP A 21 -6.58 -3.40 6.43
C ASP A 21 -5.67 -4.50 6.97
N PRO A 22 -5.35 -4.51 8.28
CA PRO A 22 -4.59 -5.58 8.89
C PRO A 22 -5.23 -6.95 8.65
N PHE A 23 -4.41 -7.93 8.31
CA PHE A 23 -4.80 -9.32 8.04
C PHE A 23 -5.63 -9.54 6.76
N PHE A 24 -5.97 -8.51 5.99
CA PHE A 24 -6.66 -8.70 4.72
C PHE A 24 -5.76 -9.44 3.73
N THR A 25 -6.30 -10.49 3.11
CA THR A 25 -5.60 -11.21 2.05
C THR A 25 -6.56 -11.94 1.12
N THR A 26 -6.20 -11.99 -0.16
CA THR A 26 -6.85 -12.86 -1.17
C THR A 26 -6.17 -14.22 -1.27
N LYS A 27 -5.04 -14.42 -0.56
CA LYS A 27 -4.32 -15.69 -0.56
C LYS A 27 -5.07 -16.73 0.27
N PRO A 28 -4.98 -18.02 -0.07
CA PRO A 28 -5.54 -19.10 0.74
C PRO A 28 -5.00 -19.10 2.18
N VAL A 29 -5.76 -19.70 3.10
CA VAL A 29 -5.36 -19.88 4.49
C VAL A 29 -3.98 -20.53 4.59
N GLY A 30 -3.12 -19.96 5.44
CA GLY A 30 -1.75 -20.46 5.66
C GLY A 30 -0.72 -20.02 4.60
N LYS A 31 -1.10 -19.23 3.59
CA LYS A 31 -0.18 -18.72 2.53
C LYS A 31 0.28 -17.27 2.73
N GLY A 32 -0.09 -16.66 3.85
CA GLY A 32 0.32 -15.31 4.22
C GLY A 32 -0.37 -14.84 5.49
N THR A 33 0.16 -13.78 6.09
CA THR A 33 -0.40 -13.14 7.28
C THR A 33 -1.34 -11.99 6.95
N GLY A 34 -1.30 -11.46 5.72
CA GLY A 34 -2.05 -10.27 5.33
C GLY A 34 -1.56 -8.97 5.98
N LEU A 35 -0.31 -8.93 6.48
CA LEU A 35 0.23 -7.77 7.22
C LEU A 35 1.15 -6.85 6.41
N GLY A 36 1.57 -7.26 5.21
CA GLY A 36 2.58 -6.53 4.44
C GLY A 36 2.17 -5.08 4.16
N LEU A 37 1.00 -4.91 3.52
CA LEU A 37 0.51 -3.58 3.12
C LEU A 37 0.07 -2.72 4.31
N SER A 38 -0.52 -3.31 5.35
CA SER A 38 -0.88 -2.56 6.57
C SER A 38 0.36 -2.00 7.27
N ILE A 39 1.44 -2.79 7.37
CA ILE A 39 2.72 -2.33 7.93
C ILE A 39 3.34 -1.26 7.03
N SER A 40 3.32 -1.43 5.71
CA SER A 40 3.81 -0.41 4.77
C SER A 40 3.04 0.92 4.91
N TYR A 41 1.73 0.86 5.09
CA TYR A 41 0.90 2.05 5.30
C TYR A 41 1.27 2.75 6.60
N GLN A 42 1.37 2.01 7.72
CA GLN A 42 1.82 2.57 9.00
C GLN A 42 3.21 3.23 8.88
N ILE A 43 4.17 2.57 8.23
CA ILE A 43 5.51 3.13 8.05
C ILE A 43 5.44 4.41 7.21
N VAL A 44 4.84 4.36 6.02
CA VAL A 44 4.88 5.47 5.07
C VAL A 44 4.01 6.64 5.53
N VAL A 45 2.76 6.37 5.92
CA VAL A 45 1.76 7.41 6.19
C VAL A 45 1.86 7.88 7.63
N GLU A 46 1.80 6.97 8.61
CA GLU A 46 1.74 7.35 10.03
C GLU A 46 3.11 7.80 10.56
N ASN A 47 4.17 7.01 10.33
CA ASN A 47 5.49 7.30 10.89
C ASN A 47 6.27 8.34 10.09
N HIS A 48 6.14 8.32 8.75
CA HIS A 48 6.90 9.22 7.89
C HIS A 48 6.10 10.46 7.42
N GLY A 49 4.78 10.51 7.66
CA GLY A 49 3.93 11.61 7.20
C GLY A 49 3.82 11.67 5.67
N GLY A 50 3.99 10.53 5.01
CA GLY A 50 3.92 10.39 3.56
C GLY A 50 2.55 9.93 3.05
N GLN A 51 2.53 9.49 1.80
CA GLN A 51 1.38 8.91 1.13
C GLN A 51 1.77 7.58 0.49
N LEU A 52 0.87 6.59 0.58
CA LEU A 52 0.97 5.30 -0.08
C LEU A 52 -0.33 5.05 -0.86
N GLU A 53 -0.24 5.04 -2.18
CA GLU A 53 -1.39 4.84 -3.07
C GLU A 53 -1.24 3.57 -3.90
N CYS A 54 -2.37 2.95 -4.23
CA CYS A 54 -2.46 1.81 -5.12
C CYS A 54 -3.22 2.24 -6.39
N ILE A 55 -2.57 2.10 -7.54
CA ILE A 55 -3.14 2.34 -8.85
C ILE A 55 -3.17 0.99 -9.55
N SER A 56 -4.36 0.45 -9.78
CA SER A 56 -4.50 -0.86 -10.41
C SER A 56 -5.78 -0.99 -11.18
N GLU A 57 -5.67 -1.62 -12.35
CA GLU A 57 -6.79 -2.05 -13.17
C GLU A 57 -6.65 -3.55 -13.47
N PRO A 58 -7.77 -4.29 -13.52
CA PRO A 58 -7.74 -5.70 -13.91
C PRO A 58 -7.04 -5.91 -15.26
N ASN A 59 -6.11 -6.85 -15.29
CA ASN A 59 -5.27 -7.24 -16.44
C ASN A 59 -4.27 -6.17 -16.93
N GLN A 60 -4.03 -5.10 -16.16
CA GLN A 60 -3.04 -4.06 -16.50
C GLN A 60 -1.86 -3.99 -15.51
N GLY A 61 -1.86 -4.84 -14.49
CA GLY A 61 -0.88 -4.83 -13.40
C GLY A 61 -1.28 -3.92 -12.24
N THR A 62 -0.34 -3.74 -11.32
CA THR A 62 -0.48 -2.88 -10.14
C THR A 62 0.70 -1.93 -10.03
N GLU A 63 0.45 -0.70 -9.62
CA GLU A 63 1.46 0.27 -9.25
C GLU A 63 1.20 0.78 -7.82
N PHE A 64 2.19 0.65 -6.95
CA PHE A 64 2.18 1.30 -5.64
C PHE A 64 3.08 2.54 -5.68
N GLN A 65 2.51 3.70 -5.34
CA GLN A 65 3.23 4.97 -5.29
C GLN A 65 3.48 5.40 -3.85
N ILE A 66 4.73 5.74 -3.56
CA ILE A 66 5.18 6.24 -2.26
C ILE A 66 5.70 7.66 -2.42
N VAL A 67 5.08 8.59 -1.70
CA VAL A 67 5.49 10.00 -1.63
C VAL A 67 5.86 10.31 -0.18
N LEU A 68 7.10 10.75 0.04
CA LEU A 68 7.57 11.17 1.35
C LEU A 68 7.89 12.67 1.32
N PRO A 69 7.62 13.40 2.41
CA PRO A 69 8.07 14.79 2.53
C PRO A 69 9.60 14.83 2.58
N ILE A 70 10.20 15.83 1.91
CA ILE A 70 11.66 16.04 1.90
C ILE A 70 12.16 16.51 3.28
N SER A 71 11.29 17.14 4.06
CA SER A 71 11.55 17.54 5.44
C SER A 71 10.32 17.20 6.27
N GLN A 72 10.53 16.50 7.38
CA GLN A 72 9.51 16.37 8.41
C GLN A 72 9.52 17.66 9.22
N VAL A 73 8.47 18.48 9.05
CA VAL A 73 8.22 19.56 9.99
C VAL A 73 7.90 18.90 11.32
N ALA A 74 8.82 18.99 12.28
CA ALA A 74 8.55 18.55 13.64
C ALA A 74 7.31 19.29 14.14
N ILE A 75 6.22 18.57 14.35
CA ILE A 75 5.06 19.13 15.03
C ILE A 75 5.50 19.30 16.48
N ALA A 76 5.68 20.56 16.91
CA ALA A 76 5.96 20.86 18.30
C ALA A 76 4.82 20.28 19.16
N ALA A 77 5.19 19.46 20.15
CA ALA A 77 4.27 18.92 21.15
C ALA A 77 3.71 20.03 22.05
#